data_AF-A0A0P0VBP6-F1
#
_entry.id   AF-A0A0P0VBP6-F1
#
_cell.length_a   1.000
_cell.length_b   1.000
_cell.length_c   1.000
_cell.angle_alpha   90.00
_cell.angle_beta   90.00
_cell.angle_gamma   90.00
#
_symmetry.space_group_name_H-M   'P 1'
#
loop_
_entity.id
_entity.type
_entity.pdbx_description
1 polymer ?
#
loop_
_entity_poly.entity_id
_entity_poly.type
_entity_poly.pdbx_seq_one_letter_code
_entity_poly.pdbx_strand_id
1 'polypeptide(L)'
;MGNRSFDLSCSLRKEEENGTNLSPFVRKLFKEWDDRKARGLFHHDISSCETKVLPGEHNFVATLIEGRDQKKRPTQFGMNQVLQPFDSVKFNFTKVSPEEVIFTFKESQNDSVKYFDNVPHAVAASPTAILINVSECYTPLTVMPKS
;
A
#
# COMPACT_ATOMS: atom_id res chain seq x y z
N MET A 1 -18.86 -5.96 -24.93
CA MET A 1 -17.59 -6.59 -24.49
C MET A 1 -17.56 -6.53 -22.98
N GLY A 2 -17.50 -7.68 -22.29
CA GLY A 2 -17.70 -7.76 -20.85
C GLY A 2 -16.61 -7.02 -20.07
N ASN A 3 -17.02 -6.09 -19.21
CA ASN A 3 -16.16 -5.51 -18.17
C ASN A 3 -15.76 -6.62 -17.21
N ARG A 4 -14.61 -7.26 -17.47
CA ARG A 4 -13.98 -8.13 -16.48
C ARG A 4 -13.33 -7.22 -15.45
N SER A 5 -14.04 -6.99 -14.34
CA SER A 5 -13.46 -6.40 -13.14
C SER A 5 -12.24 -7.26 -12.75
N PHE A 6 -11.05 -6.67 -12.80
CA PHE A 6 -9.83 -7.30 -12.34
C PHE A 6 -9.66 -6.95 -10.88
N ASP A 7 -10.10 -7.84 -10.00
CA ASP A 7 -9.76 -7.73 -8.59
C ASP A 7 -8.26 -8.04 -8.43
N LEU A 8 -7.49 -7.06 -7.97
CA LEU A 8 -6.06 -7.25 -7.65
C LEU A 8 -5.86 -8.34 -6.59
N SER A 9 -6.87 -8.59 -5.74
CA SER A 9 -6.88 -9.73 -4.83
C SER A 9 -6.91 -11.07 -5.59
N CYS A 10 -7.60 -11.13 -6.74
CA CYS A 10 -7.67 -12.32 -7.59
C CYS A 10 -6.32 -12.65 -8.27
N SER A 11 -5.53 -11.64 -8.61
CA SER A 11 -4.22 -11.89 -9.24
C SER A 11 -3.21 -12.45 -8.24
N LEU A 12 -3.33 -12.07 -6.96
CA LEU A 12 -2.57 -12.67 -5.85
C LEU A 12 -3.09 -14.04 -5.45
N ARG A 13 -4.41 -14.24 -5.43
CA ARG A 13 -5.05 -15.54 -5.15
C ARG A 13 -4.85 -16.58 -6.24
N LYS A 14 -4.57 -16.19 -7.49
CA LYS A 14 -4.19 -17.15 -8.53
C LYS A 14 -2.90 -17.91 -8.21
N GLU A 15 -2.05 -17.38 -7.33
CA GLU A 15 -0.91 -18.14 -6.80
C GLU A 15 -1.32 -19.14 -5.70
N GLU A 16 -2.44 -18.92 -4.99
CA GLU A 16 -2.95 -19.87 -3.98
C GLU A 16 -3.53 -21.14 -4.60
N GLU A 17 -4.12 -21.07 -5.80
CA GLU A 17 -4.60 -22.27 -6.52
C GLU A 17 -3.45 -23.13 -7.07
N ASN A 18 -2.24 -22.56 -7.24
CA ASN A 18 -0.99 -23.33 -7.40
C ASN A 18 -0.37 -23.60 -6.01
N GLY A 19 -1.08 -24.36 -5.19
CA GLY A 19 -0.84 -24.52 -3.75
C GLY A 19 0.48 -25.17 -3.29
N THR A 20 1.65 -24.94 -3.92
CA THR A 20 2.85 -25.73 -3.60
C THR A 20 4.19 -25.02 -3.35
N ASN A 21 4.38 -23.69 -3.42
CA ASN A 21 5.71 -23.13 -3.07
C ASN A 21 5.79 -21.66 -2.57
N LEU A 22 4.76 -21.14 -1.89
CA LEU A 22 4.91 -19.82 -1.25
C LEU A 22 5.91 -19.88 -0.08
N SER A 23 6.90 -18.97 -0.11
CA SER A 23 7.93 -18.87 0.94
C SER A 23 7.32 -18.54 2.30
N PRO A 24 7.98 -18.88 3.42
CA PRO A 24 7.51 -18.54 4.76
C PRO A 24 7.22 -17.04 4.94
N PHE A 25 8.03 -16.18 4.30
CA PHE A 25 7.82 -14.74 4.30
C PHE A 25 6.50 -14.35 3.64
N VAL A 26 6.23 -14.84 2.42
CA VAL A 26 5.03 -14.45 1.66
C VAL A 26 3.76 -14.93 2.36
N ARG A 27 3.78 -16.14 2.94
CA ARG A 27 2.65 -16.63 3.75
C ARG A 27 2.37 -15.72 4.95
N LYS A 28 3.42 -15.26 5.64
CA LYS A 28 3.27 -14.34 6.77
C LYS A 28 2.79 -12.96 6.31
N LEU A 29 3.26 -12.48 5.15
CA LEU A 29 2.82 -11.24 4.54
C LEU A 29 1.32 -11.24 4.26
N PHE A 30 0.80 -12.29 3.61
CA PHE A 30 -0.64 -12.39 3.36
C PHE A 30 -1.45 -12.46 4.64
N LYS A 31 -0.99 -13.24 5.63
CA LYS A 31 -1.66 -13.31 6.93
C LYS A 31 -1.78 -11.94 7.59
N GLU A 32 -0.70 -11.17 7.66
CA GLU A 32 -0.70 -9.84 8.29
C GLU A 32 -1.48 -8.80 7.46
N TRP A 33 -1.42 -8.91 6.13
CA TRP A 33 -2.22 -8.08 5.21
C TRP A 33 -3.72 -8.31 5.40
N ASP A 34 -4.14 -9.57 5.45
CA ASP A 34 -5.54 -9.94 5.65
C ASP A 34 -6.04 -9.57 7.05
N ASP A 35 -5.21 -9.67 8.09
CA ASP A 35 -5.55 -9.17 9.43
C ASP A 35 -5.89 -7.67 9.40
N ARG A 36 -5.03 -6.86 8.76
CA ARG A 36 -5.26 -5.41 8.66
C ARG A 36 -6.45 -5.07 7.78
N LYS A 37 -6.72 -5.87 6.75
CA LYS A 37 -7.93 -5.75 5.92
C LYS A 37 -9.17 -6.04 6.76
N ALA A 38 -9.18 -7.13 7.52
CA ALA A 38 -10.29 -7.50 8.40
C ALA A 38 -10.54 -6.45 9.50
N ARG A 39 -9.49 -5.78 9.98
CA ARG A 39 -9.57 -4.67 10.95
C ARG A 39 -9.99 -3.33 10.33
N GLY A 40 -10.15 -3.24 9.01
CA GLY A 40 -10.56 -2.00 8.34
C GLY A 40 -9.50 -0.90 8.36
N LEU A 41 -8.22 -1.25 8.45
CA LEU A 41 -7.13 -0.27 8.56
C LEU A 41 -6.76 0.38 7.22
N PHE A 42 -7.22 -0.15 6.09
CA PHE A 42 -6.96 0.44 4.77
C PHE A 42 -7.80 1.69 4.53
N HIS A 43 -7.17 2.77 4.03
CA HIS A 43 -7.88 4.01 3.69
C HIS A 43 -8.92 3.86 2.58
N HIS A 44 -8.69 2.90 1.68
CA HIS A 44 -9.50 2.62 0.50
C HIS A 44 -9.58 1.10 0.29
N ASP A 45 -10.77 0.60 -0.03
CA ASP A 45 -10.93 -0.78 -0.47
C ASP A 45 -10.65 -0.90 -1.96
N ILE A 46 -9.40 -1.22 -2.30
CA ILE A 46 -8.96 -1.36 -3.69
C ILE A 46 -9.67 -2.53 -4.38
N SER A 47 -10.10 -3.56 -3.64
CA SER A 47 -10.85 -4.70 -4.22
C SER A 47 -12.19 -4.29 -4.82
N SER A 48 -12.75 -3.16 -4.38
CA SER A 48 -14.04 -2.65 -4.85
C SER A 48 -13.91 -1.62 -5.99
N CYS A 49 -12.68 -1.21 -6.32
CA CYS A 49 -12.44 -0.13 -7.28
C CYS A 49 -12.63 -0.61 -8.73
N GLU A 50 -13.28 0.21 -9.55
CA GLU A 50 -13.41 -0.07 -10.98
C GLU A 50 -12.03 -0.09 -11.63
N THR A 51 -11.76 -1.16 -12.36
CA THR A 51 -10.48 -1.39 -13.02
C THR A 51 -10.69 -1.60 -14.51
N LYS A 52 -9.87 -0.92 -15.33
CA LYS A 52 -9.91 -1.00 -16.80
C LYS A 52 -8.52 -1.21 -17.38
N VAL A 53 -8.41 -2.14 -18.32
CA VAL A 53 -7.19 -2.29 -19.13
C VAL A 53 -7.21 -1.22 -20.23
N LEU A 54 -6.20 -0.37 -20.24
CA LEU A 54 -6.03 0.66 -21.25
C LEU A 54 -5.52 0.03 -22.56
N PRO A 55 -6.06 0.45 -23.71
CA PRO A 55 -5.59 -0.03 -25.00
C PRO A 55 -4.16 0.45 -25.25
N GLY A 56 -3.32 -0.42 -25.83
CA GLY A 56 -1.93 -0.12 -26.16
C GLY A 56 -1.04 -1.34 -25.96
N GLU A 57 0.22 -1.23 -26.39
CA GLU A 57 1.20 -2.32 -26.36
C GLU A 57 1.44 -2.88 -24.95
N HIS A 58 1.43 -2.01 -23.95
CA HIS A 58 1.79 -2.34 -22.57
C HIS A 58 0.61 -2.77 -21.69
N ASN A 59 -0.62 -2.77 -22.24
CA ASN A 59 -1.85 -3.20 -21.55
C ASN A 59 -1.99 -2.68 -20.11
N PHE A 60 -1.70 -1.40 -19.90
CA PHE A 60 -1.75 -0.78 -18.57
C PHE A 60 -3.08 -1.02 -17.87
N VAL A 61 -3.04 -1.26 -16.57
CA VAL A 61 -4.22 -1.43 -15.73
C VAL A 61 -4.47 -0.12 -14.99
N ALA A 62 -5.59 0.54 -15.31
CA ALA A 62 -6.05 1.76 -14.67
C ALA A 62 -7.10 1.42 -13.61
N THR A 63 -6.88 1.87 -12.37
CA THR A 63 -7.82 1.71 -11.25
C THR A 63 -8.34 3.07 -10.81
N LEU A 64 -9.66 3.24 -10.82
CA LEU A 64 -10.31 4.45 -10.32
C LEU A 64 -10.59 4.31 -8.83
N ILE A 65 -9.99 5.19 -8.02
CA ILE A 65 -10.21 5.22 -6.56
C ILE A 65 -11.15 6.39 -6.24
N GLU A 66 -12.44 6.10 -6.18
CA GLU A 66 -13.46 7.10 -5.87
C GLU A 66 -13.33 7.63 -4.43
N GLY A 67 -13.67 8.91 -4.22
CA GLY A 67 -13.57 9.57 -2.92
C GLY A 67 -12.14 9.89 -2.46
N ARG A 68 -11.12 9.60 -3.29
CA ARG A 68 -9.72 9.98 -3.00
C ARG A 68 -9.54 11.50 -3.02
N ASP A 69 -10.35 12.23 -3.78
CA ASP A 69 -10.43 13.68 -3.80
C ASP A 69 -11.11 14.27 -2.55
N GLN A 70 -12.12 13.57 -2.01
CA GLN A 70 -12.85 14.00 -0.82
C GLN A 70 -11.99 13.95 0.46
N LYS A 71 -11.05 13.01 0.55
CA LYS A 71 -10.08 12.92 1.66
C LYS A 71 -8.82 13.76 1.45
N LYS A 72 -8.77 14.61 0.40
CA LYS A 72 -7.62 15.47 0.15
C LYS A 72 -7.48 16.47 1.32
N ARG A 73 -6.26 16.62 1.85
CA ARG A 73 -5.99 17.67 2.84
C ARG A 73 -6.39 19.01 2.23
N PRO A 74 -7.26 19.81 2.89
CA PRO A 74 -7.65 21.11 2.38
C PRO A 74 -6.41 21.97 2.16
N THR A 75 -6.40 22.73 1.06
CA THR A 75 -5.32 23.65 0.74
C THR A 75 -5.23 24.66 1.87
N GLN A 76 -4.17 24.57 2.68
CA GLN A 76 -4.04 25.39 3.89
C GLN A 76 -3.81 26.87 3.59
N PHE A 77 -3.58 27.22 2.33
CA PHE A 77 -3.21 28.56 1.90
C PHE A 77 -3.93 28.93 0.62
N GLY A 78 -4.19 30.23 0.45
CA GLY A 78 -4.82 30.77 -0.76
C GLY A 78 -3.97 30.54 -2.00
N MET A 79 -4.61 30.51 -3.17
CA MET A 79 -3.94 30.30 -4.48
C MET A 79 -2.80 31.29 -4.79
N ASN A 80 -2.72 32.40 -4.05
CA ASN A 80 -1.70 33.43 -4.19
C ASN A 80 -0.41 33.20 -3.36
N GLN A 81 -0.34 32.15 -2.52
CA GLN A 81 0.86 31.80 -1.75
C GLN A 81 1.54 30.52 -2.29
N VAL A 82 2.34 30.70 -3.33
CA VAL A 82 3.09 29.60 -3.99
C VAL A 82 4.36 29.24 -3.21
N LEU A 83 5.00 30.21 -2.55
CA LEU A 83 6.17 29.98 -1.69
C LEU A 83 5.72 29.71 -0.26
N GLN A 84 5.63 28.43 0.09
CA GLN A 84 5.31 27.99 1.45
C GLN A 84 6.60 27.70 2.24
N PRO A 85 6.76 28.27 3.44
CA PRO A 85 7.86 27.87 4.31
C PRO A 85 7.69 26.40 4.71
N PHE A 86 8.81 25.67 4.75
CA PHE A 86 8.80 24.27 5.19
C PHE A 86 8.39 24.18 6.66
N ASP A 87 7.31 23.45 6.91
CA ASP A 87 6.84 23.12 8.25
C ASP A 87 7.05 21.62 8.49
N SER A 88 8.07 21.28 9.29
CA SER A 88 8.43 19.90 9.61
C SER A 88 7.35 19.14 10.37
N VAL A 89 6.40 19.84 11.01
CA VAL A 89 5.27 19.20 11.72
C VAL A 89 4.21 18.75 10.73
N LYS A 90 4.00 19.51 9.65
CA LYS A 90 3.05 19.21 8.56
C LYS A 90 3.64 18.25 7.52
N PHE A 91 4.91 18.42 7.17
CA PHE A 91 5.67 17.55 6.29
C PHE A 91 6.44 16.52 7.11
N ASN A 92 5.69 15.71 7.85
CA ASN A 92 6.24 14.64 8.65
C ASN A 92 5.80 13.29 8.08
N PHE A 93 6.70 12.63 7.36
CA PHE A 93 6.50 11.28 6.83
C PHE A 93 6.89 10.18 7.82
N THR A 94 7.31 10.52 9.04
CA THR A 94 7.62 9.53 10.09
C THR A 94 6.41 9.18 10.96
N LYS A 95 5.29 9.90 10.80
CA LYS A 95 4.01 9.61 11.45
C LYS A 95 3.25 8.51 10.72
N VAL A 96 3.70 7.28 10.90
CA VAL A 96 2.95 6.08 10.52
C VAL A 96 2.32 5.51 11.77
N SER A 97 1.04 5.13 11.73
CA SER A 97 0.43 4.45 12.87
C SER A 97 1.12 3.09 13.05
N PRO A 98 1.47 2.67 14.29
CA PRO A 98 1.97 1.32 14.56
C PRO A 98 1.18 0.20 13.88
N GLU A 99 -0.14 0.37 13.78
CA GLU A 99 -1.05 -0.62 13.20
C GLU A 99 -0.95 -0.72 11.67
N GLU A 100 -0.44 0.32 11.01
CA GLU A 100 -0.22 0.34 9.56
C GLU A 100 1.08 -0.37 9.16
N VAL A 101 1.93 -0.69 10.12
CA VAL A 101 3.18 -1.41 9.88
C VAL A 101 2.87 -2.90 9.76
N ILE A 102 3.23 -3.51 8.63
CA ILE A 102 3.15 -4.97 8.43
C ILE A 102 4.45 -5.62 8.89
N PHE A 103 5.59 -5.16 8.38
CA PHE A 103 6.91 -5.65 8.76
C PHE A 103 7.91 -4.53 8.93
N THR A 104 8.83 -4.70 9.86
CA THR A 104 10.08 -3.95 9.94
C THR A 104 11.22 -4.92 9.76
N PHE A 105 12.21 -4.55 8.96
CA PHE A 105 13.38 -5.38 8.71
C PHE A 105 14.57 -4.87 9.51
N LYS A 106 15.31 -5.80 10.10
CA LYS A 106 16.58 -5.53 10.75
C LYS A 106 17.63 -6.42 10.13
N GLU A 107 18.79 -5.84 9.85
CA GLU A 107 19.95 -6.61 9.41
C GLU A 107 20.30 -7.65 10.48
N SER A 108 20.52 -8.89 10.03
CA SER A 108 20.94 -9.99 10.88
C SER A 108 22.46 -10.08 10.84
N GLN A 109 23.12 -10.24 12.00
CA GLN A 109 24.57 -10.45 12.06
C GLN A 109 24.99 -11.82 11.50
N ASN A 110 24.05 -12.76 11.41
CA ASN A 110 24.27 -14.09 10.85
C ASN A 110 23.36 -14.27 9.61
N ASP A 111 23.74 -15.12 8.66
CA ASP A 111 22.91 -15.52 7.49
C ASP A 111 21.66 -16.35 7.87
N SER A 112 21.07 -16.07 9.04
CA SER A 112 19.84 -16.69 9.53
C SER A 112 18.67 -15.72 9.42
N VAL A 113 17.59 -16.16 8.79
CA VAL A 113 16.30 -15.45 8.80
C VAL A 113 15.55 -15.79 10.08
N LYS A 114 15.09 -14.77 10.80
CA LYS A 114 14.25 -14.92 12.00
C LYS A 114 13.05 -14.00 11.92
N TYR A 115 11.90 -14.51 12.33
CA TYR A 115 10.67 -13.74 12.43
C TYR A 115 10.36 -13.50 13.91
N PHE A 116 10.06 -12.26 14.25
CA PHE A 116 9.69 -11.86 15.60
C PHE A 116 8.27 -11.30 15.55
N ASP A 117 7.39 -11.82 16.41
CA ASP A 117 6.03 -11.34 16.55
C ASP A 117 5.94 -10.32 17.70
N ASN A 118 5.01 -9.36 17.59
CA ASN A 118 4.71 -8.37 18.63
C ASN A 118 5.91 -7.54 19.11
N VAL A 119 6.90 -7.30 18.24
CA VAL A 119 7.99 -6.37 18.55
C VAL A 119 7.39 -4.96 18.63
N PRO A 120 7.67 -4.17 19.67
CA PRO A 120 7.20 -2.80 19.77
C PRO A 120 7.51 -2.05 18.47
N HIS A 121 6.49 -1.48 17.84
CA HIS A 121 6.58 -0.76 16.57
C HIS A 121 7.34 0.56 16.72
N ALA A 122 8.62 0.48 17.06
CA ALA A 122 9.53 1.60 16.92
C ALA A 122 9.95 1.66 15.44
N VAL A 123 9.04 2.14 14.58
CA VAL A 123 9.31 2.40 13.15
C VAL A 123 10.57 3.25 12.98
N ALA A 124 10.86 4.10 13.99
CA ALA A 124 12.04 4.95 14.05
C ALA A 124 13.40 4.20 13.99
N ALA A 125 13.46 2.90 14.28
CA ALA A 125 14.73 2.17 14.40
C ALA A 125 15.10 1.30 13.19
N SER A 126 14.17 1.05 12.25
CA SER A 126 14.43 0.21 11.07
C SER A 126 14.37 1.05 9.79
N PRO A 127 15.42 1.03 8.95
CA PRO A 127 15.45 1.80 7.71
C PRO A 127 14.48 1.25 6.65
N THR A 128 14.00 0.02 6.83
CA THR A 128 13.18 -0.70 5.85
C THR A 128 11.94 -1.28 6.53
N ALA A 129 10.76 -0.96 5.99
CA ALA A 129 9.48 -1.46 6.47
C ALA A 129 8.50 -1.68 5.32
N ILE A 130 7.58 -2.63 5.50
CA ILE A 130 6.38 -2.77 4.66
C ILE A 130 5.21 -2.20 5.46
N LEU A 131 4.51 -1.25 4.84
CA LEU A 131 3.46 -0.48 5.45
C LEU A 131 2.23 -0.49 4.53
N ILE A 132 1.04 -0.37 5.09
CA ILE A 132 -0.17 -0.04 4.33
C ILE A 132 -0.35 1.48 4.24
N ASN A 133 -1.30 1.93 3.42
CA ASN A 133 -1.71 3.34 3.32
C ASN A 133 -0.61 4.34 2.92
N VAL A 134 0.45 3.86 2.27
CA VAL A 134 1.49 4.74 1.74
C VAL A 134 0.90 5.52 0.56
N SER A 135 0.52 6.77 0.80
CA SER A 135 0.02 7.63 -0.27
C SER A 135 1.17 8.32 -0.99
N GLU A 136 1.37 7.99 -2.25
CA GLU A 136 2.01 8.92 -3.18
C GLU A 136 1.05 10.09 -3.37
N CYS A 137 1.52 11.28 -3.05
CA CYS A 137 0.70 12.47 -3.06
C CYS A 137 0.09 12.70 -4.45
N TYR A 138 -1.25 12.89 -4.49
CA TYR A 138 -2.01 13.65 -5.49
C TYR A 138 -2.66 12.99 -6.73
N THR A 139 -2.73 11.66 -6.92
CA THR A 139 -3.40 11.10 -8.11
C THR A 139 -4.63 10.23 -7.78
N PRO A 140 -5.86 10.58 -8.24
CA PRO A 140 -7.06 9.73 -8.06
C PRO A 140 -7.07 8.49 -8.98
N LEU A 141 -6.17 8.46 -9.97
CA LEU A 141 -5.98 7.35 -10.90
C LEU A 141 -4.61 6.71 -10.66
N THR A 142 -4.61 5.41 -10.39
CA THR A 142 -3.38 4.61 -10.34
C THR A 142 -3.29 3.77 -11.61
N VAL A 143 -2.16 3.87 -12.31
CA VAL A 143 -1.88 3.12 -13.54
C VAL A 143 -0.66 2.25 -13.29
N MET A 144 -0.81 0.94 -13.45
CA MET A 144 0.26 -0.04 -13.26
C MET A 144 0.51 -0.80 -14.57
N PRO A 145 1.78 -1.08 -14.93
CA PRO A 145 2.08 -1.99 -16.03
C PRO A 145 1.56 -3.39 -15.67
N LYS A 146 1.05 -4.09 -16.68
CA LYS A 146 0.61 -5.48 -16.49
C LYS A 146 1.85 -6.38 -16.45
N SER A 147 2.07 -7.02 -15.30
CA SER A 147 3.11 -8.05 -15.10
C SER A 147 2.87 -9.29 -15.93
#